data_AF-A0AAW9KAN8-F1
#
_entry.id   AF-A0AAW9KAN8-F1
#
_cell.length_a   1.000
_cell.length_b   1.000
_cell.length_c   1.000
_cell.angle_alpha   90.00
_cell.angle_beta   90.00
_cell.angle_gamma   90.00
#
_symmetry.space_group_name_H-M   'P 1'
#
loop_
_entity.id
_entity.type
_entity.pdbx_description
1 polymer ?
#
loop_
_entity_poly.entity_id
_entity_poly.type
_entity_poly.pdbx_seq_one_letter_code
_entity_poly.pdbx_strand_id
1 'polypeptide(L)' 'MGEDIILKPIGIIHSEFKDIKSMPIQPTGDNADKGRIEVDSKYLEGLKDLDGFSHIIIIYNFHKAEQVKLTVKPFL' A
#
# COMPACT_ATOMS: atom_id res chain seq x y z
N MET A 1 3.75 -1.96 29.26
CA MET A 1 2.75 -1.36 28.36
C MET A 1 2.97 -1.96 26.99
N GLY A 2 1.94 -2.63 26.46
CA GLY A 2 1.83 -3.10 25.08
C GLY A 2 2.50 -4.44 24.79
N GLU A 3 1.72 -5.44 24.38
CA GLU A 3 2.22 -6.59 23.62
C GLU A 3 2.51 -6.15 22.18
N ASP A 4 3.46 -6.82 21.53
CA ASP A 4 3.79 -6.56 20.13
C ASP A 4 2.62 -6.93 19.21
N ILE A 5 2.35 -6.08 18.21
CA ILE A 5 1.41 -6.38 17.13
C ILE A 5 2.18 -6.87 15.92
N ILE A 6 1.94 -8.13 15.53
CA ILE A 6 2.55 -8.74 14.34
C ILE A 6 1.59 -8.63 13.17
N LEU A 7 2.01 -7.90 12.13
CA LEU A 7 1.25 -7.79 10.87
C LEU A 7 1.65 -8.93 9.92
N LYS A 8 0.65 -9.66 9.41
CA LYS A 8 0.83 -10.68 8.38
C LYS A 8 0.28 -10.15 7.05
N PRO A 9 1.11 -10.01 6.00
CA PRO A 9 0.63 -9.59 4.68
C PRO A 9 -0.45 -10.54 4.14
N ILE A 10 -1.49 -9.96 3.54
CA ILE A 10 -2.57 -10.73 2.89
C ILE A 10 -2.42 -10.83 1.36
N GLY A 11 -1.41 -10.16 0.81
CA GLY A 11 -1.23 -10.00 -0.62
C GLY A 11 -0.04 -9.11 -0.98
N ILE A 12 0.08 -8.81 -2.27
CA ILE A 12 1.14 -8.02 -2.89
C ILE A 12 0.52 -6.93 -3.78
N ILE A 13 1.11 -5.74 -3.77
CA ILE A 13 0.76 -4.65 -4.69
C ILE A 13 1.76 -4.63 -5.83
N HIS A 14 1.26 -4.69 -7.06
CA HIS A 14 2.01 -4.56 -8.30
C HIS A 14 1.75 -3.18 -8.91
N SER A 15 2.81 -2.44 -9.22
CA SER A 15 2.77 -1.14 -9.88
C SER A 15 3.96 -0.99 -10.84
N GLU A 16 3.89 0.02 -11.72
CA GLU A 16 5.00 0.35 -12.62
C GLU A 16 6.17 1.05 -11.90
N PHE A 17 5.97 1.49 -10.65
CA PHE A 17 6.99 2.18 -9.87
C PHE A 17 7.99 1.19 -9.26
N LYS A 18 9.13 1.01 -9.94
CA LYS A 18 10.18 0.05 -9.54
C LYS A 18 11.24 0.64 -8.62
N ASP A 19 11.42 1.96 -8.63
CA ASP A 19 12.43 2.69 -7.86
C ASP A 19 11.78 3.80 -7.00
N ILE A 20 12.25 3.96 -5.76
CA ILE A 20 11.79 4.99 -4.82
C ILE A 20 11.94 6.40 -5.42
N LYS A 21 13.02 6.66 -6.17
CA LYS A 21 13.27 7.96 -6.81
C LYS A 21 12.26 8.29 -7.92
N SER A 22 11.68 7.26 -8.53
CA SER A 22 10.68 7.39 -9.60
C SER A 22 9.25 7.39 -9.08
N MET A 23 9.03 7.13 -7.79
CA MET A 23 7.69 7.14 -7.21
C MET A 23 7.16 8.57 -7.09
N PRO A 24 5.91 8.83 -7.50
CA PRO A 24 5.27 10.12 -7.27
C PRO A 24 5.06 10.33 -5.77
N ILE A 25 5.22 11.59 -5.33
CA ILE A 25 4.97 12.00 -3.93
C ILE A 25 3.51 11.74 -3.56
N GLN A 26 2.60 11.99 -4.50
CA GLN A 26 1.19 11.67 -4.40
C GLN A 26 0.74 11.02 -5.73
N PRO A 27 0.52 9.70 -5.77
CA PRO A 27 0.05 8.99 -6.96
C PRO A 27 -1.46 9.23 -7.18
N THR A 28 -1.86 10.49 -7.34
CA THR A 28 -3.25 10.89 -7.59
C THR A 28 -3.32 11.75 -8.86
N GLY A 29 -4.51 11.83 -9.46
CA GLY A 29 -4.72 12.58 -10.70
C GLY A 29 -3.85 12.06 -11.84
N ASP A 30 -3.17 12.99 -12.53
CA ASP A 30 -2.32 12.68 -13.70
C ASP A 30 -1.04 11.90 -13.35
N ASN A 31 -0.69 11.79 -12.07
CA ASN A 31 0.45 11.02 -11.59
C ASN A 31 0.07 9.59 -11.16
N ALA A 32 -1.20 9.20 -11.33
CA ALA A 32 -1.67 7.87 -11.01
C ALA A 32 -1.48 6.92 -12.19
N ASP A 33 -0.76 5.82 -11.96
CA ASP A 33 -0.67 4.69 -12.90
C ASP A 33 -1.60 3.55 -12.48
N LYS A 34 -1.94 2.70 -13.45
CA LYS A 34 -2.69 1.47 -13.16
C LYS A 34 -1.83 0.55 -12.27
N GLY A 35 -2.47 -0.01 -11.23
CA GLY A 35 -1.87 -1.01 -10.36
C GLY A 35 -2.78 -2.22 -10.20
N ARG A 36 -2.23 -3.30 -9.66
CA ARG A 36 -2.97 -4.51 -9.33
C ARG A 36 -2.64 -4.97 -7.92
N ILE A 37 -3.66 -5.35 -7.16
CA ILE A 37 -3.48 -6.03 -5.88
C ILE A 37 -3.72 -7.52 -6.11
N GLU A 38 -2.75 -8.33 -5.71
CA GLU A 38 -2.86 -9.78 -5.69
C GLU A 38 -3.08 -10.23 -4.24
N VAL A 39 -4.22 -10.86 -3.95
CA VAL A 39 -4.58 -11.31 -2.60
C VAL A 39 -4.41 -12.83 -2.54
N ASP A 40 -3.85 -13.34 -1.45
CA ASP A 40 -3.70 -14.79 -1.22
C ASP A 40 -5.08 -15.44 -1.23
N SER A 41 -5.20 -16.54 -1.99
CA SER A 41 -6.42 -17.33 -2.18
C SER A 41 -7.18 -17.65 -0.89
N LYS A 42 -6.48 -17.85 0.23
CA LYS A 42 -7.12 -18.13 1.53
C LYS A 42 -7.97 -16.97 2.09
N TYR A 43 -7.81 -15.76 1.56
CA TYR A 43 -8.58 -14.57 1.95
C TYR A 43 -9.65 -14.19 0.93
N LEU A 44 -9.87 -15.00 -0.11
CA LEU A 44 -10.79 -14.68 -1.21
C LEU A 44 -12.23 -14.40 -0.73
N GLU A 45 -12.70 -15.12 0.28
CA GLU A 45 -14.03 -14.90 0.87
C GLU A 45 -14.19 -13.49 1.44
N GLY A 46 -13.12 -12.90 1.97
CA GLY A 46 -13.12 -11.53 2.50
C GLY A 46 -13.24 -10.44 1.45
N LEU A 47 -13.19 -10.78 0.14
CA LEU A 47 -13.37 -9.84 -0.97
C LEU A 47 -14.79 -9.82 -1.51
N LYS A 48 -15.73 -10.56 -0.89
CA LYS A 48 -17.12 -10.59 -1.30
C LYS A 48 -17.72 -9.18 -1.35
N ASP A 49 -18.48 -8.89 -2.40
CA ASP A 49 -19.19 -7.62 -2.63
C ASP A 49 -18.28 -6.39 -2.86
N LEU A 50 -16.95 -6.58 -2.98
CA LEU A 50 -16.00 -5.48 -3.22
C LEU A 50 -16.23 -4.78 -4.57
N ASP A 51 -16.80 -5.49 -5.55
CA ASP A 51 -17.15 -4.98 -6.88
C ASP A 51 -18.29 -3.95 -6.86
N GLY A 52 -19.05 -3.86 -5.76
CA GLY A 52 -20.08 -2.84 -5.56
C GLY A 52 -19.54 -1.44 -5.22
N PHE A 53 -18.24 -1.30 -4.95
CA PHE A 53 -17.63 -0.04 -4.53
C PHE A 53 -16.82 0.61 -5.67
N SER A 54 -16.86 1.94 -5.73
CA SER A 54 -16.02 2.69 -6.68
C SER A 54 -14.59 2.89 -6.19
N HIS A 55 -14.36 2.83 -4.88
CA HIS A 55 -13.06 3.10 -4.23
C HIS A 55 -12.86 2.20 -3.02
N ILE A 56 -11.59 1.91 -2.72
CA ILE A 56 -11.16 1.13 -1.55
C ILE A 56 -9.99 1.84 -0.86
N ILE A 57 -9.81 1.57 0.43
CA ILE A 57 -8.63 2.00 1.18
C ILE A 57 -7.68 0.81 1.26
N ILE A 58 -6.41 1.05 0.92
CA ILE A 58 -5.36 0.04 1.00
C ILE A 58 -4.39 0.43 2.10
N ILE A 59 -4.25 -0.43 3.10
CA ILE A 59 -3.22 -0.32 4.13
C ILE A 59 -2.09 -1.27 3.74
N TYR A 60 -0.89 -0.74 3.56
CA TYR A 60 0.26 -1.52 3.11
C TYR A 60 1.53 -1.12 3.84
N ASN A 61 2.50 -2.03 3.85
CA ASN A 61 3.79 -1.81 4.47
C ASN A 61 4.73 -1.09 3.49
N PHE A 62 5.33 0.02 3.92
CA PHE A 62 6.46 0.64 3.23
C PHE A 62 7.73 -0.20 3.41
N HIS A 63 7.77 -1.36 2.77
CA HIS A 63 8.79 -2.39 2.94
C HIS A 63 10.23 -1.96 2.64
N LYS A 64 10.43 -0.86 1.89
CA LYS A 64 11.75 -0.25 1.64
C LYS A 64 12.07 0.95 2.53
N ALA A 65 11.22 1.28 3.51
CA ALA A 65 11.53 2.32 4.49
C ALA A 65 12.57 1.79 5.48
N GLU A 66 13.81 2.25 5.36
CA GLU A 66 14.93 1.76 6.17
C GLU A 66 14.96 2.36 7.58
N GLN A 67 14.39 3.55 7.77
CA GLN A 67 14.44 4.27 9.04
C GLN A 67 13.13 5.01 9.33
N VAL A 68 12.65 4.88 10.57
CA VAL A 68 11.60 5.73 11.11
C VAL A 68 12.23 7.01 11.66
N LYS A 69 11.87 8.15 11.10
CA LYS A 69 12.26 9.48 11.59
C LYS A 69 11.05 10.16 12.19
N LEU A 70 11.11 10.51 13.47
CA LEU A 70 10.03 11.23 14.16
C LEU A 70 9.94 12.70 13.74
N THR A 71 11.03 13.24 13.17
CA THR A 71 11.10 14.59 12.63
C THR A 71 11.68 14.53 11.22
N VAL A 72 10.97 15.12 10.26
CA VAL A 72 11.40 15.25 8.86
C VAL A 72 11.10 16.66 8.37
N LYS A 73 11.83 17.13 7.35
CA LYS A 73 11.42 18.32 6.59
C LYS A 73 10.37 17.87 5.58
N PRO A 74 9.12 18.38 5.64
CA PRO A 74 8.11 18.05 4.64
C PRO A 74 8.58 18.42 3.24
N PHE A 75 8.21 17.60 2.26
CA PHE A 75 8.46 17.87 0.85
C PHE A 75 7.26 18.65 0.31
N LEU A 76 7.31 19.99 0.39
CA LEU A 76 6.40 20.98 -0.22
C LEU A 76 7.11 22.34 -0.28
#